data_AF-A0A974VTR3-F1
#
_entry.id   AF-A0A974VTR3-F1
#
_cell.length_a   1.000
_cell.length_b   1.000
_cell.length_c   1.000
_cell.angle_alpha   90.00
_cell.angle_beta   90.00
_cell.angle_gamma   90.00
#
_symmetry.space_group_name_H-M   'P 1'
#
loop_
_entity.id
_entity.type
_entity.pdbx_description
1 polymer ?
#
loop_
_entity_poly.entity_id
_entity_poly.type
_entity_poly.pdbx_seq_one_letter_code
_entity_poly.pdbx_strand_id
1 'polypeptide(L)'
;MSAKLTVTSVTTTLLAGFATAAVSAVPPDAPGLYAGGPTSPQVAVTDLTASERSAYSLLEAVQQIAEARIHALGCDDSAGSFPLTIFANGQKGSPASNTVTVESPGGIGSFTVQANPGGYVNFRGEKIAVNQVGAGTLKGKAVASYHADLAYNSINTILDGTASLQQQSINGILDAYSGKVIKDFYRDASWPSDYHIYDWGLQSLSKLGYPVNKYWQRSISQRWNGVDGFTIFVKDRLVGATSCRIQVRTTGFNEPDYFSQSGYLVVQRVAPAAPVDWNPLDD
;
A
#
# COMPACT_ATOMS: atom_id res chain seq x y z
N MET A 1 7.43 26.62 81.69
CA MET A 1 6.68 27.30 80.60
C MET A 1 7.15 26.68 79.30
N SER A 2 6.29 25.88 78.67
CA SER A 2 6.63 24.98 77.56
C SER A 2 6.05 25.57 76.27
N ALA A 3 6.90 25.91 75.31
CA ALA A 3 6.47 26.44 74.02
C ALA A 3 6.30 25.27 73.02
N LYS A 4 5.12 25.23 72.41
CA LYS A 4 4.57 24.20 71.53
C LYS A 4 5.42 23.97 70.27
N LEU A 5 5.68 22.70 69.97
CA LEU A 5 6.14 22.22 68.67
C LEU A 5 4.90 21.94 67.79
N THR A 6 4.67 22.74 66.77
CA THR A 6 3.58 22.52 65.80
C THR A 6 4.08 21.56 64.71
N VAL A 7 3.72 20.28 64.82
CA VAL A 7 3.92 19.30 63.75
C VAL A 7 2.90 19.57 62.66
N THR A 8 3.37 20.06 61.51
CA THR A 8 2.52 20.24 60.32
C THR A 8 2.53 18.92 59.55
N SER A 9 1.44 18.17 59.63
CA SER A 9 1.20 16.99 58.81
C SER A 9 0.97 17.42 57.36
N VAL A 10 1.96 17.17 56.49
CA VAL A 10 1.76 17.28 55.03
C VAL A 10 1.04 16.01 54.58
N THR A 11 -0.26 16.13 54.39
CA THR A 11 -1.12 15.08 53.86
C THR A 11 -0.82 14.89 52.37
N THR A 12 -0.38 13.69 52.02
CA THR A 12 -0.31 13.14 50.68
C THR A 12 -1.66 13.33 49.98
N THR A 13 -1.70 14.15 48.92
CA THR A 13 -2.88 14.25 48.06
C THR A 13 -2.58 13.62 46.71
N LEU A 14 -3.52 12.76 46.33
CA LEU A 14 -3.52 11.74 45.30
C LEU A 14 -3.04 12.19 43.91
N LEU A 15 -2.38 11.23 43.24
CA LEU A 15 -2.42 11.05 41.80
C LEU A 15 -3.86 11.17 41.29
N ALA A 16 -4.17 12.26 40.60
CA ALA A 16 -5.31 12.36 39.69
C ALA A 16 -4.88 13.26 38.52
N GLY A 17 -4.19 12.66 37.55
CA GLY A 17 -3.55 13.43 36.49
C GLY A 17 -3.34 12.69 35.18
N PHE A 18 -4.14 11.67 34.85
CA PHE A 18 -4.26 11.13 33.49
C PHE A 18 -5.65 10.51 33.30
N ALA A 19 -6.69 11.33 33.29
CA ALA A 19 -8.03 10.88 32.91
C ALA A 19 -8.82 12.01 32.24
N THR A 20 -8.23 12.65 31.23
CA THR A 20 -8.95 13.61 30.37
C THR A 20 -8.48 13.44 28.94
N ALA A 21 -9.13 12.50 28.23
CA ALA A 21 -9.46 12.55 26.81
C ALA A 21 -9.79 11.14 26.28
N ALA A 22 -10.62 10.38 26.99
CA ALA A 22 -11.47 9.41 26.30
C ALA A 22 -12.65 10.20 25.70
N VAL A 23 -12.35 11.09 24.75
CA VAL A 23 -13.39 11.47 23.79
C VAL A 23 -13.76 10.14 23.16
N SER A 24 -15.00 9.71 23.35
CA SER A 24 -15.57 8.57 22.62
C SER A 24 -15.11 8.73 21.18
N ALA A 25 -14.13 7.91 20.77
CA ALA A 25 -13.60 7.95 19.43
C ALA A 25 -14.72 7.40 18.57
N VAL A 26 -15.64 8.28 18.17
CA VAL A 26 -16.55 8.00 17.06
C VAL A 26 -15.59 7.58 15.94
N PRO A 27 -15.59 6.31 15.54
CA PRO A 27 -14.70 5.87 14.49
C PRO A 27 -14.98 6.78 13.29
N PRO A 28 -13.94 7.35 12.64
CA PRO A 28 -14.16 8.19 11.48
C PRO A 28 -15.06 7.44 10.50
N ASP A 29 -16.04 8.13 9.91
CA ASP A 29 -16.95 7.53 8.95
C ASP A 29 -16.12 6.73 7.94
N ALA A 30 -16.47 5.46 7.78
CA ALA A 30 -15.86 4.68 6.72
C ALA A 30 -16.14 5.44 5.42
N PRO A 31 -15.11 5.78 4.61
CA PRO A 31 -15.38 6.33 3.28
C PRO A 31 -16.35 5.38 2.57
N GLY A 32 -17.19 5.88 1.65
CA GLY A 32 -18.02 4.97 0.86
C GLY A 32 -17.12 3.97 0.13
N LEU A 33 -17.48 2.67 0.14
CA LEU A 33 -16.68 1.61 -0.50
C LEU A 33 -16.32 1.95 -1.95
N TYR A 34 -17.16 2.74 -2.61
CA TYR A 34 -17.05 3.12 -4.02
C TYR A 34 -17.01 4.65 -4.23
N ALA A 35 -16.54 5.41 -3.24
CA ALA A 35 -16.42 6.87 -3.41
C ALA A 35 -15.39 7.19 -4.51
N GLY A 36 -15.84 7.82 -5.60
CA GLY A 36 -15.06 8.02 -6.83
C GLY A 36 -14.91 6.77 -7.70
N GLY A 37 -15.76 5.75 -7.47
CA GLY A 37 -15.74 4.48 -8.20
C GLY A 37 -16.33 4.51 -9.60
N PRO A 38 -16.46 3.35 -10.25
CA PRO A 38 -16.68 3.29 -11.69
C PRO A 38 -18.05 3.88 -11.98
N THR A 39 -18.13 4.63 -13.07
CA THR A 39 -19.41 5.12 -13.56
C THR A 39 -20.29 3.96 -13.97
N SER A 40 -21.58 4.01 -13.64
CA SER A 40 -22.54 2.98 -14.05
C SER A 40 -22.76 3.05 -15.57
N PRO A 41 -22.79 1.93 -16.32
CA PRO A 41 -22.76 0.55 -15.84
C PRO A 41 -21.34 -0.01 -15.63
N GLN A 42 -21.17 -0.76 -14.54
CA GLN A 42 -19.93 -1.48 -14.26
C GLN A 42 -19.84 -2.72 -15.16
N VAL A 43 -18.67 -3.00 -15.73
CA VAL A 43 -18.44 -4.25 -16.47
C VAL A 43 -17.62 -5.21 -15.61
N ALA A 44 -18.21 -6.38 -15.31
CA ALA A 44 -17.62 -7.42 -14.46
C ALA A 44 -16.57 -8.31 -15.18
N VAL A 45 -15.89 -7.74 -16.18
CA VAL A 45 -14.74 -8.34 -16.87
C VAL A 45 -13.77 -7.21 -17.12
N THR A 46 -12.54 -7.30 -16.62
CA THR A 46 -11.56 -6.21 -16.76
C THR A 46 -10.65 -6.36 -17.96
N ASP A 47 -10.49 -7.60 -18.45
CA ASP A 47 -9.58 -7.96 -19.54
C ASP A 47 -8.15 -7.41 -19.33
N LEU A 48 -7.67 -7.48 -18.07
CA LEU A 48 -6.30 -7.06 -17.75
C LEU A 48 -5.30 -7.81 -18.63
N THR A 49 -4.31 -7.10 -19.18
CA THR A 49 -3.20 -7.70 -19.91
C THR A 49 -2.22 -8.37 -18.95
N ALA A 50 -1.28 -9.15 -19.49
CA ALA A 50 -0.22 -9.73 -18.67
C ALA A 50 0.73 -8.66 -18.09
N SER A 51 0.97 -7.57 -18.83
CA SER A 51 1.74 -6.42 -18.38
C SER A 51 1.04 -5.70 -17.21
N GLU A 52 -0.27 -5.43 -17.32
CA GLU A 52 -1.06 -4.80 -16.25
C GLU A 52 -1.11 -5.65 -14.99
N ARG A 53 -1.39 -6.96 -15.10
CA ARG A 53 -1.41 -7.87 -13.93
C ARG A 53 -0.06 -7.88 -13.21
N SER A 54 1.03 -7.92 -13.97
CA SER A 54 2.39 -7.89 -13.42
C SER A 54 2.69 -6.55 -12.76
N ALA A 55 2.31 -5.44 -13.40
CA ALA A 55 2.51 -4.10 -12.85
C ALA A 55 1.74 -3.90 -11.54
N TYR A 56 0.45 -4.24 -11.50
CA TYR A 56 -0.36 -4.08 -10.28
C TYR A 56 0.12 -4.99 -9.15
N SER A 57 0.65 -6.18 -9.46
CA SER A 57 1.32 -7.04 -8.48
C SER A 57 2.60 -6.42 -7.91
N LEU A 58 3.38 -5.72 -8.73
CA LEU A 58 4.58 -4.99 -8.30
C LEU A 58 4.22 -3.78 -7.43
N LEU A 59 3.19 -3.01 -7.81
CA LEU A 59 2.71 -1.87 -7.02
C LEU A 59 2.13 -2.29 -5.67
N GLU A 60 1.45 -3.45 -5.62
CA GLU A 60 0.99 -4.03 -4.36
C GLU A 60 2.16 -4.35 -3.41
N ALA A 61 3.26 -4.88 -3.95
CA ALA A 61 4.46 -5.15 -3.17
C ALA A 61 5.09 -3.88 -2.57
N VAL A 62 5.14 -2.80 -3.36
CA VAL A 62 5.61 -1.50 -2.89
C VAL A 62 4.77 -1.02 -1.70
N GLN A 63 3.45 -1.13 -1.79
CA GLN A 63 2.56 -0.72 -0.71
C GLN A 63 2.72 -1.61 0.54
N GLN A 64 2.85 -2.94 0.39
CA GLN A 64 3.09 -3.87 1.50
C GLN A 64 4.39 -3.59 2.27
N ILE A 65 5.46 -3.25 1.54
CA ILE A 65 6.72 -2.84 2.16
C ILE A 65 6.52 -1.54 2.96
N ALA A 66 5.80 -0.57 2.42
CA ALA A 66 5.47 0.66 3.13
C ALA A 66 4.61 0.41 4.39
N GLU A 67 3.65 -0.52 4.34
CA GLU A 67 2.82 -0.90 5.49
C GLU A 67 3.64 -1.47 6.64
N ALA A 68 4.57 -2.38 6.35
CA ALA A 68 5.46 -2.95 7.36
C ALA A 68 6.35 -1.87 7.99
N ARG A 69 6.85 -0.93 7.17
CA ARG A 69 7.61 0.23 7.67
C ARG A 69 6.78 1.11 8.60
N ILE A 70 5.56 1.47 8.19
CA ILE A 70 4.65 2.27 9.01
C ILE A 70 4.33 1.59 10.32
N HIS A 71 4.20 0.26 10.34
CA HIS A 71 4.05 -0.47 11.59
C HIS A 71 5.34 -0.44 12.43
N ALA A 72 6.50 -0.69 11.82
CA ALA A 72 7.78 -0.79 12.52
C ALA A 72 8.26 0.53 13.15
N LEU A 73 7.91 1.68 12.54
CA LEU A 73 8.46 2.99 12.90
C LEU A 73 7.38 4.06 13.13
N GLY A 74 6.14 3.81 12.76
CA GLY A 74 5.08 4.82 12.78
C GLY A 74 4.98 5.61 11.47
N CYS A 75 3.86 6.35 11.34
CA CYS A 75 3.56 7.09 10.11
C CYS A 75 4.53 8.26 9.89
N ASP A 76 4.87 9.03 10.94
CA ASP A 76 5.71 10.23 10.80
C ASP A 76 7.14 9.88 10.36
N ASP A 77 7.73 8.85 10.96
CA ASP A 77 9.05 8.35 10.56
C ASP A 77 9.05 7.74 9.15
N SER A 78 7.89 7.27 8.70
CA SER A 78 7.70 6.72 7.36
C SER A 78 7.30 7.76 6.32
N ALA A 79 6.85 8.94 6.74
CA ALA A 79 6.32 9.96 5.85
C ALA A 79 7.37 10.49 4.87
N GLY A 80 6.93 10.82 3.66
CA GLY A 80 7.77 11.32 2.58
C GLY A 80 7.23 10.95 1.21
N SER A 81 7.87 11.49 0.17
CA SER A 81 7.67 11.12 -1.22
C SER A 81 8.92 10.42 -1.73
N PHE A 82 8.76 9.25 -2.33
CA PHE A 82 9.82 8.34 -2.73
C PHE A 82 9.69 8.08 -4.24
N PRO A 83 10.66 8.53 -5.07
CA PRO A 83 10.62 8.25 -6.50
C PRO A 83 10.47 6.76 -6.77
N LEU A 84 9.61 6.42 -7.73
CA LEU A 84 9.32 5.06 -8.15
C LEU A 84 9.38 4.98 -9.67
N THR A 85 9.97 3.90 -10.17
CA THR A 85 9.94 3.54 -11.60
C THR A 85 9.52 2.09 -11.74
N ILE A 86 8.58 1.83 -12.64
CA ILE A 86 8.01 0.51 -12.90
C ILE A 86 8.07 0.18 -14.39
N PHE A 87 8.47 -1.05 -14.69
CA PHE A 87 8.41 -1.64 -16.02
C PHE A 87 7.88 -3.07 -15.93
N ALA A 88 6.88 -3.44 -16.71
CA ALA A 88 6.39 -4.81 -16.77
C ALA A 88 5.87 -5.16 -18.16
N ASN A 89 6.41 -6.22 -18.76
CA ASN A 89 5.95 -6.74 -20.06
C ASN A 89 5.13 -8.05 -19.93
N GLY A 90 4.89 -8.53 -18.70
CA GLY A 90 4.13 -9.76 -18.45
C GLY A 90 4.84 -11.05 -18.87
N GLN A 91 6.12 -10.98 -19.26
CA GLN A 91 6.84 -12.15 -19.77
C GLN A 91 7.14 -13.16 -18.66
N LYS A 92 6.74 -14.41 -18.91
CA LYS A 92 6.91 -15.54 -17.98
C LYS A 92 8.37 -16.00 -17.95
N GLY A 93 8.85 -16.37 -16.77
CA GLY A 93 10.23 -16.84 -16.59
C GLY A 93 11.30 -15.77 -16.81
N SER A 94 10.90 -14.51 -17.00
CA SER A 94 11.79 -13.35 -17.15
C SER A 94 11.46 -12.30 -16.08
N PRO A 95 11.79 -12.56 -14.80
CA PRO A 95 11.47 -11.62 -13.72
C PRO A 95 12.15 -10.26 -13.88
N ALA A 96 13.30 -10.22 -14.55
CA ALA A 96 14.01 -8.98 -14.85
C ALA A 96 13.28 -8.06 -15.85
N SER A 97 12.28 -8.55 -16.57
CA SER A 97 11.42 -7.72 -17.44
C SER A 97 10.11 -7.29 -16.77
N ASN A 98 9.98 -7.53 -15.47
CA ASN A 98 8.85 -7.11 -14.65
C ASN A 98 9.37 -6.59 -13.31
N THR A 99 9.75 -5.32 -13.26
CA THR A 99 10.46 -4.72 -12.12
C THR A 99 9.78 -3.45 -11.64
N VAL A 100 9.89 -3.19 -10.34
CA VAL A 100 9.67 -1.85 -9.78
C VAL A 100 10.79 -1.53 -8.81
N THR A 101 11.29 -0.30 -8.90
CA THR A 101 12.31 0.23 -8.01
C THR A 101 11.77 1.46 -7.32
N VAL A 102 12.00 1.55 -6.01
CA VAL A 102 11.68 2.73 -5.19
C VAL A 102 12.96 3.27 -4.60
N GLU A 103 13.19 4.56 -4.82
CA GLU A 103 14.35 5.28 -4.34
C GLU A 103 14.01 6.10 -3.10
N SER A 104 14.95 6.13 -2.15
CA SER A 104 14.85 7.04 -1.00
C SER A 104 15.45 8.41 -1.36
N PRO A 105 14.76 9.52 -1.05
CA PRO A 105 15.29 10.87 -1.26
C PRO A 105 16.69 11.04 -0.67
N GLY A 106 17.54 11.79 -1.38
CA GLY A 106 18.92 12.06 -0.94
C GLY A 106 19.86 10.87 -1.10
N GLY A 107 19.50 9.85 -1.88
CA GLY A 107 20.38 8.72 -2.21
C GLY A 107 20.64 7.77 -1.03
N ILE A 108 19.80 7.79 0.00
CA ILE A 108 19.95 6.97 1.22
C ILE A 108 19.49 5.51 1.02
N GLY A 109 19.57 5.04 -0.22
CA GLY A 109 19.29 3.68 -0.67
C GLY A 109 17.94 3.51 -1.38
N SER A 110 17.70 2.27 -1.82
CA SER A 110 16.53 1.89 -2.62
C SER A 110 16.15 0.45 -2.35
N PHE A 111 14.98 0.03 -2.84
CA PHE A 111 14.65 -1.38 -2.96
C PHE A 111 14.05 -1.65 -4.33
N THR A 112 14.26 -2.88 -4.81
CA THR A 112 13.71 -3.37 -6.07
C THR A 112 13.00 -4.68 -5.82
N VAL A 113 11.83 -4.86 -6.44
CA VAL A 113 11.14 -6.15 -6.50
C VAL A 113 10.89 -6.53 -7.96
N GLN A 114 10.79 -7.83 -8.20
CA GLN A 114 10.56 -8.43 -9.51
C GLN A 114 9.37 -9.38 -9.47
N ALA A 115 8.55 -9.37 -10.51
CA ALA A 115 7.41 -10.26 -10.67
C ALA A 115 7.77 -11.39 -11.65
N ASN A 116 7.38 -12.62 -11.32
CA ASN A 116 7.49 -13.77 -12.18
C ASN A 116 6.08 -14.32 -12.45
N PRO A 117 5.45 -13.90 -13.57
CA PRO A 117 4.13 -14.41 -13.95
C PRO A 117 4.19 -15.90 -14.27
N GLY A 118 3.25 -16.65 -13.72
CA GLY A 118 3.06 -18.07 -13.99
C GLY A 118 2.28 -18.33 -15.28
N GLY A 119 1.91 -19.58 -15.52
CA GLY A 119 0.97 -19.91 -16.59
C GLY A 119 -0.45 -19.44 -16.25
N TYR A 120 -1.15 -18.88 -17.24
CA TYR A 120 -2.59 -18.69 -17.13
C TYR A 120 -3.27 -20.05 -17.25
N VAL A 121 -4.08 -20.41 -16.26
CA VAL A 121 -4.83 -21.66 -16.21
C VAL A 121 -6.31 -21.32 -16.32
N ASN A 122 -6.98 -21.87 -17.33
CA ASN A 122 -8.40 -21.65 -17.52
C ASN A 122 -9.19 -21.99 -16.24
N PHE A 123 -10.20 -21.19 -15.92
CA PHE A 123 -10.99 -21.21 -14.67
C PHE A 123 -10.25 -20.84 -13.37
N ARG A 124 -8.93 -20.98 -13.30
CA ARG A 124 -8.13 -20.62 -12.11
C ARG A 124 -7.48 -19.24 -12.19
N GLY A 125 -7.24 -18.74 -13.40
CA GLY A 125 -6.56 -17.48 -13.66
C GLY A 125 -5.04 -17.60 -13.65
N GLU A 126 -4.33 -16.60 -13.15
CA GLU A 126 -2.86 -16.52 -13.21
C GLU A 126 -2.27 -16.25 -11.83
N LYS A 127 -1.22 -16.99 -11.47
CA LYS A 127 -0.42 -16.73 -10.28
C LYS A 127 0.82 -15.93 -10.65
N ILE A 128 1.19 -14.97 -9.82
CA ILE A 128 2.37 -14.13 -9.97
C ILE A 128 3.14 -14.14 -8.65
N ALA A 129 4.38 -14.61 -8.70
CA ALA A 129 5.29 -14.54 -7.56
C ALA A 129 6.08 -13.23 -7.63
N VAL A 130 6.10 -12.44 -6.56
CA VAL A 130 6.89 -11.20 -6.48
C VAL A 130 7.99 -11.36 -5.45
N ASN A 131 9.24 -11.10 -5.83
CA ASN A 131 10.42 -11.29 -4.98
C ASN A 131 11.27 -10.04 -4.93
N GLN A 132 11.87 -9.76 -3.77
CA GLN A 132 12.89 -8.73 -3.65
C GLN A 132 14.16 -9.11 -4.40
N VAL A 133 14.77 -8.13 -5.06
CA VAL A 133 16.11 -8.25 -5.64
C VAL A 133 17.13 -7.81 -4.60
N GLY A 134 17.79 -8.80 -3.97
CA GLY A 134 18.76 -8.54 -2.92
C GLY A 134 18.15 -7.86 -1.68
N ALA A 135 19.03 -7.38 -0.80
CA ALA A 135 18.62 -6.51 0.30
C ALA A 135 18.45 -5.08 -0.20
N GLY A 136 17.50 -4.34 0.39
CA GLY A 136 17.25 -2.94 0.05
C GLY A 136 16.96 -2.10 1.27
N THR A 137 16.62 -0.84 1.04
CA THR A 137 16.21 0.08 2.09
C THR A 137 15.09 0.98 1.61
N LEU A 138 14.21 1.36 2.51
CA LEU A 138 13.29 2.48 2.34
C LEU A 138 13.65 3.53 3.39
N LYS A 139 13.88 4.78 2.99
CA LYS A 139 14.27 5.90 3.86
C LYS A 139 15.32 5.48 4.90
N GLY A 140 16.42 4.89 4.41
CA GLY A 140 17.57 4.46 5.22
C GLY A 140 17.35 3.30 6.19
N LYS A 141 16.22 2.58 6.11
CA LYS A 141 15.96 1.39 6.96
C LYS A 141 15.86 0.15 6.11
N ALA A 142 16.48 -0.92 6.57
CA ALA A 142 16.56 -2.16 5.80
C ALA A 142 15.17 -2.79 5.57
N VAL A 143 14.98 -3.25 4.33
CA VAL A 143 13.91 -4.11 3.86
C VAL A 143 14.58 -5.35 3.29
N ALA A 144 14.17 -6.53 3.72
CA ALA A 144 14.78 -7.78 3.28
C ALA A 144 13.73 -8.87 3.08
N SER A 145 14.08 -9.84 2.23
CA SER A 145 13.34 -11.09 2.06
C SER A 145 11.86 -10.88 1.72
N TYR A 146 11.51 -9.81 0.99
CA TYR A 146 10.14 -9.65 0.51
C TYR A 146 9.83 -10.75 -0.51
N HIS A 147 8.73 -11.47 -0.25
CA HIS A 147 8.16 -12.47 -1.14
C HIS A 147 6.64 -12.41 -1.04
N ALA A 148 5.96 -12.46 -2.18
CA ALA A 148 4.51 -12.57 -2.26
C ALA A 148 4.07 -13.54 -3.34
N ASP A 149 3.00 -14.27 -3.03
CA ASP A 149 2.23 -15.07 -3.99
C ASP A 149 0.89 -14.37 -4.20
N LEU A 150 0.69 -13.86 -5.41
CA LEU A 150 -0.52 -13.16 -5.82
C LEU A 150 -1.24 -13.99 -6.90
N ALA A 151 -2.57 -14.00 -6.89
CA ALA A 151 -3.38 -14.74 -7.84
C ALA A 151 -4.52 -13.87 -8.37
N TYR A 152 -4.61 -13.77 -9.69
CA TYR A 152 -5.77 -13.23 -10.39
C TYR A 152 -6.71 -14.37 -10.72
N ASN A 153 -8.02 -14.16 -10.56
CA ASN A 153 -9.01 -15.13 -11.03
C ASN A 153 -9.09 -15.16 -12.58
N SER A 154 -9.83 -16.12 -13.14
CA SER A 154 -9.91 -16.33 -14.60
C SER A 154 -10.64 -15.24 -15.40
N ILE A 155 -11.27 -14.28 -14.73
CA ILE A 155 -11.91 -13.14 -15.40
C ILE A 155 -11.24 -11.80 -15.02
N ASN A 156 -10.09 -11.87 -14.32
CA ASN A 156 -9.29 -10.75 -13.86
C ASN A 156 -10.05 -9.72 -12.99
N THR A 157 -11.12 -10.16 -12.32
CA THR A 157 -11.91 -9.30 -11.41
C THR A 157 -11.50 -9.42 -9.95
N ILE A 158 -10.64 -10.37 -9.59
CA ILE A 158 -10.19 -10.54 -8.20
C ILE A 158 -8.68 -10.74 -8.19
N LEU A 159 -7.99 -10.02 -7.30
CA LEU A 159 -6.65 -10.33 -6.81
C LEU A 159 -6.76 -10.89 -5.38
N ASP A 160 -6.20 -12.06 -5.13
CA ASP A 160 -5.97 -12.58 -3.77
C ASP A 160 -4.49 -12.90 -3.59
N GLY A 161 -3.96 -12.70 -2.40
CA GLY A 161 -2.57 -13.05 -2.18
C GLY A 161 -2.06 -12.89 -0.76
N THR A 162 -0.88 -13.45 -0.56
CA THR A 162 -0.16 -13.41 0.72
C THR A 162 1.27 -12.99 0.50
N ALA A 163 1.84 -12.30 1.48
CA ALA A 163 3.23 -11.89 1.44
C ALA A 163 3.93 -12.10 2.77
N SER A 164 5.25 -12.12 2.71
CA SER A 164 6.16 -12.13 3.83
C SER A 164 7.32 -11.18 3.55
N LEU A 165 7.79 -10.50 4.59
CA LEU A 165 8.95 -9.62 4.49
C LEU A 165 9.60 -9.39 5.85
N GLN A 166 10.81 -8.84 5.82
CA GLN A 166 11.52 -8.37 7.00
C GLN A 166 11.75 -6.86 6.90
N GLN A 167 11.45 -6.15 7.97
CA GLN A 167 11.60 -4.70 8.05
C GLN A 167 12.37 -4.32 9.31
N GLN A 168 13.37 -3.45 9.16
CA GLN A 168 14.13 -2.95 10.30
C GLN A 168 13.26 -2.07 11.19
N SER A 169 13.22 -2.43 12.47
CA SER A 169 12.52 -1.71 13.54
C SER A 169 13.32 -0.52 14.09
N ILE A 170 12.70 0.21 15.01
CA ILE A 170 13.36 1.30 15.74
C ILE A 170 14.60 0.85 16.52
N ASN A 171 14.65 -0.42 16.94
CA ASN A 171 15.77 -1.02 17.66
C ASN A 171 16.90 -1.50 16.73
N GLY A 172 16.80 -1.27 15.42
CA GLY A 172 17.78 -1.70 14.43
C GLY A 172 17.70 -3.20 14.06
N ILE A 173 16.78 -3.95 14.65
CA ILE A 173 16.56 -5.38 14.40
C ILE A 173 15.50 -5.56 13.30
N LEU A 174 15.70 -6.56 12.43
CA LEU A 174 14.72 -6.98 11.43
C LEU A 174 13.56 -7.75 12.08
N ASP A 175 12.36 -7.19 11.99
CA ASP A 175 11.12 -7.83 12.38
C ASP A 175 10.48 -8.52 11.17
N ALA A 176 9.90 -9.71 11.38
CA ALA A 176 9.16 -10.42 10.34
C ALA A 176 7.68 -10.03 10.31
N TYR A 177 7.21 -9.74 9.09
CA TYR A 177 5.85 -9.35 8.78
C TYR A 177 5.24 -10.30 7.76
N SER A 178 3.91 -10.45 7.82
CA SER A 178 3.14 -11.10 6.76
C SER A 178 1.93 -10.26 6.38
N GLY A 179 1.66 -10.20 5.08
CA GLY A 179 0.52 -9.48 4.50
C GLY A 179 -0.50 -10.47 3.94
N LYS A 180 -1.78 -10.09 3.98
CA LYS A 180 -2.84 -10.71 3.18
C LYS A 180 -3.62 -9.62 2.49
N VAL A 181 -3.92 -9.82 1.22
CA VAL A 181 -4.62 -8.86 0.38
C VAL A 181 -5.70 -9.56 -0.43
N ILE A 182 -6.87 -8.94 -0.48
CA ILE A 182 -7.93 -9.30 -1.42
C ILE A 182 -8.50 -8.03 -2.03
N LYS A 183 -8.65 -8.00 -3.35
CA LYS A 183 -9.19 -6.85 -4.07
C LYS A 183 -10.07 -7.31 -5.22
N ASP A 184 -11.08 -6.51 -5.48
CA ASP A 184 -11.97 -6.63 -6.62
C ASP A 184 -11.62 -5.54 -7.64
N PHE A 185 -11.52 -5.91 -8.91
CA PHE A 185 -11.30 -4.99 -10.03
C PHE A 185 -12.58 -4.78 -10.82
N TYR A 186 -12.73 -3.55 -11.29
CA TYR A 186 -13.85 -3.10 -12.09
C TYR A 186 -13.34 -2.26 -13.25
N ARG A 187 -14.15 -2.12 -14.28
CA ARG A 187 -13.90 -1.15 -15.35
C ARG A 187 -15.13 -0.32 -15.66
N ASP A 188 -14.90 0.88 -16.18
CA ASP A 188 -15.95 1.67 -16.82
C ASP A 188 -16.42 1.00 -18.12
N ALA A 189 -17.65 1.31 -18.52
CA ALA A 189 -18.20 0.90 -19.82
C ALA A 189 -17.74 1.78 -21.00
N SER A 190 -17.06 2.90 -20.74
CA SER A 190 -16.60 3.87 -21.74
C SER A 190 -15.45 3.30 -22.59
N TRP A 191 -15.80 2.75 -23.75
CA TRP A 191 -14.87 2.39 -24.82
C TRP A 191 -15.06 3.33 -26.01
N PRO A 192 -13.99 3.79 -26.71
CA PRO A 192 -12.57 3.49 -26.55
C PRO A 192 -11.69 4.60 -25.91
N SER A 193 -12.21 5.79 -25.58
CA SER A 193 -11.34 6.95 -25.27
C SER A 193 -10.88 7.07 -23.81
N ASP A 194 -11.70 6.65 -22.84
CA ASP A 194 -11.47 6.88 -21.40
C ASP A 194 -11.78 5.62 -20.60
N TYR A 195 -10.90 4.63 -20.73
CA TYR A 195 -11.10 3.32 -20.13
C TYR A 195 -10.26 3.21 -18.85
N HIS A 196 -10.93 3.22 -17.70
CA HIS A 196 -10.26 3.07 -16.41
C HIS A 196 -10.48 1.67 -15.83
N ILE A 197 -9.44 1.15 -15.20
CA ILE A 197 -9.52 0.06 -14.24
C ILE A 197 -9.57 0.68 -12.86
N TYR A 198 -10.52 0.23 -12.06
CA TYR A 198 -10.58 0.56 -10.66
C TYR A 198 -10.36 -0.69 -9.83
N ASP A 199 -9.83 -0.51 -8.62
CA ASP A 199 -9.87 -1.56 -7.62
C ASP A 199 -10.36 -1.07 -6.26
N TRP A 200 -10.95 -1.99 -5.51
CA TRP A 200 -11.23 -1.85 -4.08
C TRP A 200 -10.86 -3.12 -3.37
N GLY A 201 -10.36 -2.99 -2.15
CA GLY A 201 -10.01 -4.17 -1.39
C GLY A 201 -9.68 -3.90 0.05
N LEU A 202 -9.38 -5.00 0.74
CA LEU A 202 -8.95 -5.01 2.12
C LEU A 202 -7.62 -5.71 2.25
N GLN A 203 -6.86 -5.23 3.21
CA GLN A 203 -5.55 -5.74 3.51
C GLN A 203 -5.34 -5.86 5.00
N SER A 204 -4.71 -6.95 5.43
CA SER A 204 -4.25 -7.11 6.80
C SER A 204 -2.75 -7.34 6.85
N LEU A 205 -2.10 -6.67 7.79
CA LEU A 205 -0.71 -6.88 8.14
C LEU A 205 -0.63 -7.58 9.49
N SER A 206 0.25 -8.57 9.58
CA SER A 206 0.59 -9.29 10.80
C SER A 206 2.08 -9.16 11.11
N LYS A 207 2.43 -9.11 12.40
CA LYS A 207 3.81 -9.19 12.90
C LYS A 207 3.97 -10.49 13.68
N LEU A 208 4.89 -11.36 13.28
CA LEU A 208 5.10 -12.67 13.92
C LEU A 208 3.81 -13.50 14.05
N GLY A 209 2.91 -13.40 13.06
CA GLY A 209 1.62 -14.09 13.05
C GLY A 209 0.47 -13.37 13.77
N TYR A 210 0.75 -12.35 14.58
CA TYR A 210 -0.28 -11.55 15.26
C TYR A 210 -0.81 -10.46 14.32
N PRO A 211 -2.14 -10.33 14.13
CA PRO A 211 -2.71 -9.26 13.32
C PRO A 211 -2.47 -7.91 14.00
N VAL A 212 -1.88 -6.96 13.28
CA VAL A 212 -1.50 -5.66 13.83
C VAL A 212 -2.23 -4.50 13.19
N ASN A 213 -2.35 -4.48 11.85
CA ASN A 213 -3.01 -3.38 11.13
C ASN A 213 -3.97 -3.93 10.07
N LYS A 214 -4.96 -3.09 9.74
CA LYS A 214 -5.83 -3.27 8.58
C LYS A 214 -5.78 -2.02 7.72
N TYR A 215 -5.81 -2.20 6.41
CA TYR A 215 -5.87 -1.12 5.43
C TYR A 215 -7.06 -1.32 4.53
N TRP A 216 -7.69 -0.20 4.22
CA TRP A 216 -8.59 -0.08 3.09
C TRP A 216 -7.77 0.23 1.86
N GLN A 217 -8.07 -0.40 0.72
CA GLN A 217 -7.50 -0.05 -0.57
C GLN A 217 -8.54 0.48 -1.57
N ARG A 218 -8.11 1.44 -2.39
CA ARG A 218 -8.77 1.87 -3.63
C ARG A 218 -7.73 2.25 -4.70
N SER A 219 -8.04 2.05 -5.97
CA SER A 219 -7.21 2.56 -7.08
C SER A 219 -8.00 3.01 -8.29
N ILE A 220 -7.31 3.76 -9.15
CA ILE A 220 -7.70 4.06 -10.52
C ILE A 220 -6.47 3.91 -11.41
N SER A 221 -6.65 3.36 -12.60
CA SER A 221 -5.62 3.24 -13.61
C SER A 221 -6.23 3.47 -14.99
N GLN A 222 -5.69 4.41 -15.76
CA GLN A 222 -6.10 4.65 -17.14
C GLN A 222 -5.42 3.62 -18.05
N ARG A 223 -6.20 2.87 -18.83
CA ARG A 223 -5.64 1.94 -19.82
C ARG A 223 -5.13 2.67 -21.05
N TRP A 224 -4.40 1.94 -21.89
CA TRP A 224 -3.99 2.41 -23.20
C TRP A 224 -5.14 2.99 -24.02
N ASN A 225 -4.97 4.24 -24.46
CA ASN A 225 -5.86 4.93 -25.38
C ASN A 225 -5.09 5.74 -26.44
N GLY A 226 -3.78 5.49 -26.62
CA GLY A 226 -2.94 6.26 -27.56
C GLY A 226 -2.07 7.34 -26.91
N VAL A 227 -2.25 7.63 -25.62
CA VAL A 227 -1.48 8.64 -24.88
C VAL A 227 -0.91 8.08 -23.57
N ASP A 228 -0.06 8.85 -22.92
CA ASP A 228 0.43 8.55 -21.57
C ASP A 228 -0.76 8.45 -20.62
N GLY A 229 -0.85 7.30 -19.93
CA GLY A 229 -1.83 7.04 -18.89
C GLY A 229 -1.29 7.37 -17.50
N PHE A 230 -2.12 7.10 -16.49
CA PHE A 230 -1.75 7.22 -15.10
C PHE A 230 -2.27 6.06 -14.27
N THR A 231 -1.65 5.85 -13.11
CA THR A 231 -2.05 4.85 -12.12
C THR A 231 -1.94 5.44 -10.73
N ILE A 232 -3.02 5.36 -9.95
CA ILE A 232 -3.05 5.84 -8.57
C ILE A 232 -3.61 4.74 -7.67
N PHE A 233 -2.77 4.23 -6.76
CA PHE A 233 -3.16 3.25 -5.75
C PHE A 233 -3.12 3.91 -4.37
N VAL A 234 -4.18 3.77 -3.58
CA VAL A 234 -4.27 4.37 -2.24
C VAL A 234 -4.61 3.29 -1.22
N LYS A 235 -3.88 3.29 -0.11
CA LYS A 235 -4.20 2.55 1.10
C LYS A 235 -4.31 3.46 2.30
N ASP A 236 -5.42 3.37 2.99
CA ASP A 236 -5.72 4.11 4.20
C ASP A 236 -5.70 3.17 5.40
N ARG A 237 -4.90 3.48 6.42
CA ARG A 237 -4.79 2.67 7.64
C ARG A 237 -6.06 2.82 8.48
N LEU A 238 -6.78 1.72 8.68
CA LEU A 238 -8.03 1.68 9.46
C LEU A 238 -7.81 1.48 10.95
N VAL A 239 -6.74 0.76 11.33
CA VAL A 239 -6.43 0.40 12.71
C VAL A 239 -4.96 0.69 13.00
N GLY A 240 -4.70 1.35 14.14
CA GLY A 240 -3.36 1.67 14.63
C GLY A 240 -3.33 2.97 15.44
N ALA A 241 -2.20 3.28 16.07
CA ALA A 241 -2.06 4.44 16.95
C ALA A 241 -2.20 5.82 16.24
N THR A 242 -2.00 5.85 14.92
CA THR A 242 -2.04 7.06 14.08
C THR A 242 -2.73 6.78 12.74
N SER A 243 -3.40 7.76 12.16
CA SER A 243 -3.91 7.61 10.79
C SER A 243 -2.77 7.77 9.78
N CYS A 244 -2.78 6.99 8.71
CA CYS A 244 -1.72 7.03 7.70
C CYS A 244 -2.28 6.61 6.34
N ARG A 245 -1.86 7.33 5.30
CA ARG A 245 -2.14 7.01 3.90
C ARG A 245 -0.83 6.63 3.20
N ILE A 246 -0.90 5.54 2.45
CA ILE A 246 0.11 5.13 1.49
C ILE A 246 -0.51 5.35 0.13
N GLN A 247 0.16 6.10 -0.73
CA GLN A 247 -0.31 6.37 -2.08
C GLN A 247 0.83 6.08 -3.06
N VAL A 248 0.53 5.40 -4.16
CA VAL A 248 1.42 5.33 -5.31
C VAL A 248 0.74 6.13 -6.41
N ARG A 249 1.45 7.09 -7.01
CA ARG A 249 1.01 7.86 -8.18
C ARG A 249 2.04 7.67 -9.27
N THR A 250 1.62 7.29 -10.47
CA THR A 250 2.51 7.14 -11.61
C THR A 250 1.87 7.61 -12.89
N THR A 251 2.71 8.02 -13.85
CA THR A 251 2.34 8.42 -15.21
C THR A 251 3.28 7.75 -16.21
N GLY A 252 2.78 7.48 -17.42
CA GLY A 252 3.57 6.94 -18.53
C GLY A 252 2.78 5.97 -19.39
N PHE A 253 3.47 5.07 -20.07
CA PHE A 253 2.88 4.17 -21.07
C PHE A 253 2.19 2.95 -20.43
N ASN A 254 0.93 2.71 -20.80
CA ASN A 254 0.14 1.55 -20.39
C ASN A 254 -0.24 0.65 -21.57
N GLU A 255 0.72 0.45 -22.47
CA GLU A 255 0.56 -0.27 -23.73
C GLU A 255 0.12 -1.73 -23.55
N PRO A 256 -0.55 -2.34 -24.55
CA PRO A 256 -1.04 -3.72 -24.44
C PRO A 256 0.06 -4.73 -24.08
N ASP A 257 1.27 -4.51 -24.60
CA ASP A 257 2.42 -5.41 -24.44
C ASP A 257 3.36 -5.02 -23.29
N TYR A 258 3.27 -3.78 -22.79
CA TYR A 258 4.14 -3.33 -21.70
C TYR A 258 3.52 -2.19 -20.90
N PHE A 259 3.83 -2.17 -19.61
CA PHE A 259 3.51 -1.13 -18.67
C PHE A 259 4.83 -0.46 -18.29
N SER A 260 4.99 0.84 -18.55
CA SER A 260 6.19 1.60 -18.21
C SER A 260 5.80 2.97 -17.68
N GLN A 261 5.86 3.14 -16.37
CA GLN A 261 5.49 4.37 -15.71
C GLN A 261 6.52 4.77 -14.66
N SER A 262 6.53 6.05 -14.30
CA SER A 262 7.31 6.58 -13.19
C SER A 262 6.45 7.54 -12.35
N GLY A 263 6.86 7.80 -11.12
CA GLY A 263 6.17 8.70 -10.22
C GLY A 263 6.66 8.52 -8.79
N TYR A 264 5.73 8.43 -7.84
CA TYR A 264 6.06 8.46 -6.42
C TYR A 264 5.24 7.48 -5.59
N LEU A 265 5.91 6.84 -4.63
CA LEU A 265 5.31 6.35 -3.40
C LEU A 265 5.26 7.51 -2.39
N VAL A 266 4.09 7.85 -1.90
CA VAL A 266 3.85 8.89 -0.90
C VAL A 266 3.30 8.27 0.37
N VAL A 267 3.93 8.55 1.50
CA VAL A 267 3.42 8.19 2.83
C VAL A 267 3.15 9.47 3.60
N GLN A 268 1.94 9.60 4.14
CA GLN A 268 1.54 10.81 4.84
C GLN A 268 0.47 10.56 5.90
N ARG A 269 0.43 11.43 6.91
CA ARG A 269 -0.58 11.40 7.96
C ARG A 269 -1.88 12.02 7.44
N VAL A 270 -2.86 11.17 7.17
CA VAL A 270 -4.17 11.57 6.63
C VAL A 270 -5.24 10.75 7.33
N ALA A 271 -6.40 11.34 7.61
CA ALA A 271 -7.53 10.60 8.16
C ALA A 271 -8.08 9.61 7.11
N PRO A 272 -8.52 8.39 7.47
CA PRO A 272 -8.91 7.37 6.48
C PRO A 272 -10.04 7.81 5.54
N ALA A 273 -10.92 8.69 6.00
CA ALA A 273 -12.04 9.22 5.23
C ALA A 273 -11.70 10.46 4.38
N ALA A 274 -10.48 10.97 4.47
CA ALA A 274 -10.12 12.18 3.72
C ALA A 274 -10.24 11.93 2.21
N PRO A 275 -10.66 12.95 1.43
CA PRO A 275 -10.69 12.86 -0.02
C PRO A 275 -9.35 12.39 -0.59
N VAL A 276 -9.41 11.63 -1.67
CA VAL A 276 -8.24 11.33 -2.49
C VAL A 276 -8.27 12.28 -3.66
N ASP A 277 -7.15 12.96 -3.87
CA ASP A 277 -6.90 13.64 -5.11
C ASP A 277 -6.47 12.59 -6.15
N TRP A 278 -7.35 12.43 -7.14
CA TRP A 278 -7.23 11.51 -8.26
C TRP A 278 -6.62 12.16 -9.50
N ASN A 279 -6.25 13.44 -9.42
CA ASN A 279 -5.55 14.10 -10.51
C ASN A 279 -4.06 13.68 -10.46
N PRO A 280 -3.54 13.02 -11.51
CA PRO A 280 -2.14 12.61 -11.53
C PRO A 280 -1.16 13.78 -11.74
N LEU A 281 -1.66 15.00 -12.00
CA LEU A 281 -0.85 16.17 -12.38
C LEU A 281 -0.68 17.24 -11.29
N ASP A 282 -1.25 17.06 -10.10
CA ASP A 282 -1.29 18.10 -9.04
C ASP A 282 -0.13 18.01 -8.01
N ASP A 283 1.07 17.56 -8.42
CA ASP A 283 2.25 17.49 -7.54
C ASP A 283 3.12 18.77 -7.56
#